data_AF-A0A7S2QMV4-F1
#
_entry.id   AF-A0A7S2QMV4-F1
#
_cell.length_a   1.000
_cell.length_b   1.000
_cell.length_c   1.000
_cell.angle_alpha   90.00
_cell.angle_beta   90.00
_cell.angle_gamma   90.00
#
_symmetry.space_group_name_H-M   'P 1'
#
loop_
_entity.id
_entity.type
_entity.pdbx_description
1 polymer ?
#
loop_
_entity_poly.entity_id
_entity_poly.type
_entity_poly.pdbx_seq_one_letter_code
_entity_poly.pdbx_strand_id
1 'polypeptide(L)'
;LETCDDLNTETGDGCSGSCLVEPGWSCREALYIGDTCQPICGDGLRIDREACEDGNVDNGDGCSHLCQVEDGWSCILGPGQSLSDTCQAICGDGKIVASEGCDDGNKGTGDGCSDSCKVERGWGCPTPGLPCKVPEGLCGDGLRVGSEQCDDGDISDGDGCSSLCVVESGWTCHENPHNGTTCEVPGG
;
A
#
# COMPACT_ATOMS: atom_id res chain seq x y z
N LEU A 1 36.97 -28.27 -11.03
CA LEU A 1 35.80 -29.10 -11.40
C LEU A 1 34.86 -28.14 -12.06
N GLU A 2 34.49 -28.42 -13.31
CA GLU A 2 33.48 -27.64 -14.03
C GLU A 2 32.14 -27.83 -13.31
N THR A 3 31.40 -26.75 -13.08
CA THR A 3 30.11 -26.78 -12.38
C THR A 3 28.94 -26.36 -13.26
N CYS A 4 29.23 -25.86 -14.47
CA CYS A 4 28.28 -25.63 -15.55
C CYS A 4 29.02 -25.60 -16.90
N ASP A 5 28.28 -25.81 -18.00
CA ASP A 5 28.74 -25.53 -19.38
C ASP A 5 27.53 -25.09 -20.23
N ASP A 6 27.43 -23.81 -20.54
CA ASP A 6 26.36 -23.21 -21.35
C ASP A 6 26.75 -23.01 -22.83
N LEU A 7 27.83 -23.68 -23.26
CA LEU A 7 28.38 -23.66 -24.62
C LEU A 7 28.83 -22.28 -25.11
N ASN A 8 29.11 -21.34 -24.21
CA ASN A 8 29.66 -20.05 -24.58
C ASN A 8 30.76 -19.59 -23.59
N THR A 9 31.26 -18.37 -23.76
CA THR A 9 32.26 -17.77 -22.84
C THR A 9 31.87 -16.36 -22.39
N GLU A 10 30.60 -16.01 -22.61
CA GLU A 10 29.97 -14.82 -22.06
C GLU A 10 29.90 -14.96 -20.54
N THR A 11 29.67 -13.85 -19.86
CA THR A 11 29.56 -13.79 -18.40
C THR A 11 28.37 -12.91 -18.08
N GLY A 12 27.66 -13.20 -16.98
CA GLY A 12 26.40 -12.57 -16.63
C GLY A 12 25.17 -13.30 -17.17
N ASP A 13 25.34 -14.51 -17.70
CA ASP A 13 24.28 -15.44 -18.14
C ASP A 13 24.19 -16.70 -17.26
N GLY A 14 24.99 -16.74 -16.18
CA GLY A 14 24.94 -17.77 -15.14
C GLY A 14 26.01 -18.83 -15.23
N CYS A 15 26.72 -18.95 -16.36
CA CYS A 15 27.90 -19.79 -16.47
C CYS A 15 29.08 -18.97 -16.99
N SER A 16 30.11 -18.80 -16.16
CA SER A 16 31.27 -18.04 -16.59
C SER A 16 32.06 -18.75 -17.70
N GLY A 17 32.82 -18.00 -18.50
CA GLY A 17 33.78 -18.57 -19.47
C GLY A 17 34.92 -19.42 -18.88
N SER A 18 34.91 -19.70 -17.58
CA SER A 18 35.75 -20.71 -16.91
C SER A 18 34.96 -21.96 -16.49
N CYS A 19 33.73 -22.13 -16.99
CA CYS A 19 32.82 -23.25 -16.70
C CYS A 19 32.47 -23.35 -15.20
N LEU A 20 32.27 -22.19 -14.57
CA LEU A 20 31.85 -22.07 -13.17
C LEU A 20 30.55 -21.28 -13.09
N VAL A 21 29.59 -21.81 -12.31
CA VAL A 21 28.33 -21.13 -11.99
C VAL A 21 28.62 -19.77 -11.37
N GLU A 22 27.98 -18.74 -11.91
CA GLU A 22 28.14 -17.37 -11.43
C GLU A 22 27.35 -17.13 -10.13
N PRO A 23 27.79 -16.19 -9.26
CA PRO A 23 27.06 -15.86 -8.04
C PRO A 23 25.63 -15.42 -8.33
N GLY A 24 24.67 -16.01 -7.60
CA GLY A 24 23.24 -15.74 -7.74
C GLY A 24 22.53 -16.51 -8.85
N TRP A 25 23.19 -17.49 -9.46
CA TRP A 25 22.60 -18.32 -10.51
C TRP A 25 22.48 -19.79 -10.09
N SER A 26 21.40 -20.42 -10.57
CA SER A 26 21.19 -21.85 -10.51
C SER A 26 21.10 -22.40 -11.93
N CYS A 27 22.02 -23.30 -12.28
CA CYS A 27 22.10 -23.92 -13.60
C CYS A 27 21.55 -25.34 -13.56
N ARG A 28 20.74 -25.69 -14.55
CA ARG A 28 20.27 -27.06 -14.78
C ARG A 28 21.08 -27.70 -15.89
N GLU A 29 21.63 -28.88 -15.60
CA GLU A 29 22.40 -29.67 -16.55
C GLU A 29 21.54 -30.03 -17.77
N ALA A 30 22.04 -29.72 -18.97
CA ALA A 30 21.37 -30.08 -20.21
C ALA A 30 22.34 -30.75 -21.19
N LEU A 31 22.17 -32.07 -21.35
CA LEU A 31 23.02 -32.86 -22.23
C LEU A 31 22.93 -32.36 -23.68
N TYR A 32 24.09 -31.98 -24.24
CA TYR A 32 24.31 -31.61 -25.64
C TYR A 32 23.76 -30.26 -26.12
N ILE A 33 23.13 -29.46 -25.27
CA ILE A 33 22.54 -28.17 -25.66
C ILE A 33 22.98 -26.98 -24.80
N GLY A 34 23.87 -27.20 -23.83
CA GLY A 34 24.33 -26.18 -22.90
C GLY A 34 23.38 -26.01 -21.73
N ASP A 35 23.94 -25.88 -20.53
CA ASP A 35 23.21 -25.69 -19.29
C ASP A 35 22.33 -24.44 -19.36
N THR A 36 21.16 -24.52 -18.74
CA THR A 36 20.26 -23.37 -18.64
C THR A 36 20.32 -22.83 -17.23
N CYS A 37 20.78 -21.59 -17.10
CA CYS A 37 20.87 -20.89 -15.83
C CYS A 37 19.69 -19.94 -15.61
N GLN A 38 19.26 -19.82 -14.36
CA GLN A 38 18.24 -18.87 -13.92
C GLN A 38 18.74 -18.16 -12.65
N PRO A 39 18.42 -16.87 -12.46
CA PRO A 39 18.64 -16.19 -11.19
C PRO A 39 17.96 -16.92 -10.03
N ILE A 40 18.58 -16.86 -8.85
CA ILE A 40 18.05 -17.46 -7.63
C ILE A 40 17.23 -16.42 -6.88
N CYS A 41 15.92 -16.59 -6.90
CA CYS A 41 15.06 -15.75 -6.08
C CYS A 41 15.28 -15.98 -4.59
N GLY A 42 15.33 -14.89 -3.84
CA GLY A 42 15.49 -14.83 -2.39
C GLY A 42 16.93 -14.92 -1.88
N ASP A 43 17.92 -14.70 -2.75
CA ASP A 43 19.34 -14.75 -2.40
C ASP A 43 19.95 -13.38 -2.04
N GLY A 44 19.15 -12.31 -2.15
CA GLY A 44 19.53 -10.93 -1.93
C GLY A 44 20.32 -10.28 -3.07
N LEU A 45 20.32 -10.86 -4.27
CA LEU A 45 21.04 -10.39 -5.46
C LEU A 45 20.12 -10.10 -6.65
N ARG A 46 19.50 -8.91 -6.75
CA ARG A 46 18.72 -8.53 -7.93
C ARG A 46 19.56 -8.49 -9.22
N ILE A 47 19.42 -9.51 -10.06
CA ILE A 47 20.18 -9.68 -11.30
C ILE A 47 19.30 -10.06 -12.50
N ASP A 48 19.78 -9.71 -13.70
CA ASP A 48 19.20 -10.01 -15.01
C ASP A 48 17.66 -9.83 -15.08
N ARG A 49 16.90 -10.94 -15.01
CA ARG A 49 15.44 -10.99 -15.26
C ARG A 49 14.59 -10.86 -14.01
N GLU A 50 15.17 -10.64 -12.85
CA GLU A 50 14.43 -10.46 -11.61
C GLU A 50 13.71 -9.11 -11.60
N ALA A 51 12.38 -9.16 -11.50
CA ALA A 51 11.58 -7.94 -11.41
C ALA A 51 11.75 -7.29 -10.04
N CYS A 52 12.03 -8.08 -9.01
CA CYS A 52 12.41 -7.70 -7.65
C CYS A 52 13.24 -8.80 -6.99
N GLU A 53 13.84 -8.51 -5.84
CA GLU A 53 14.55 -9.49 -5.00
C GLU A 53 14.60 -8.97 -3.56
N ASP A 54 13.81 -9.48 -2.62
CA ASP A 54 13.75 -8.92 -1.24
C ASP A 54 14.50 -9.74 -0.18
N GLY A 55 15.34 -10.69 -0.62
CA GLY A 55 16.16 -11.53 0.23
C GLY A 55 15.44 -12.75 0.78
N ASN A 56 14.24 -13.06 0.29
CA ASN A 56 13.50 -14.26 0.67
C ASN A 56 12.55 -14.77 -0.46
N VAL A 57 11.77 -15.82 -0.18
CA VAL A 57 10.83 -16.44 -1.15
C VAL A 57 9.41 -16.54 -0.59
N ASP A 58 9.11 -15.75 0.43
CA ASP A 58 7.76 -15.62 0.96
C ASP A 58 6.89 -14.87 -0.08
N ASN A 59 5.58 -14.90 0.12
CA ASN A 59 4.68 -14.11 -0.71
C ASN A 59 3.89 -13.19 0.24
N GLY A 60 3.44 -12.05 -0.24
CA GLY A 60 2.72 -11.05 0.53
C GLY A 60 3.62 -10.03 1.23
N ASP A 61 4.90 -9.96 0.88
CA ASP A 61 5.89 -8.97 1.33
C ASP A 61 6.40 -8.07 0.19
N GLY A 62 5.86 -8.25 -1.02
CA GLY A 62 6.07 -7.37 -2.16
C GLY A 62 6.93 -7.97 -3.27
N CYS A 63 7.75 -8.98 -2.97
CA CYS A 63 8.43 -9.78 -3.98
C CYS A 63 8.04 -11.25 -3.86
N SER A 64 7.31 -11.77 -4.85
CA SER A 64 6.87 -13.16 -4.82
C SER A 64 8.04 -14.15 -4.90
N HIS A 65 7.80 -15.41 -4.54
CA HIS A 65 8.74 -16.53 -4.72
C HIS A 65 9.26 -16.77 -6.16
N LEU A 66 8.71 -16.07 -7.16
CA LEU A 66 9.15 -16.08 -8.56
C LEU A 66 9.89 -14.78 -8.96
N CYS A 67 10.25 -13.96 -7.97
CA CYS A 67 10.89 -12.67 -8.13
C CYS A 67 10.13 -11.74 -9.08
N GLN A 68 8.80 -11.78 -8.92
CA GLN A 68 7.85 -10.86 -9.55
C GLN A 68 7.30 -9.92 -8.49
N VAL A 69 7.25 -8.62 -8.81
CA VAL A 69 6.62 -7.62 -7.95
C VAL A 69 5.16 -7.99 -7.76
N GLU A 70 4.74 -8.06 -6.51
CA GLU A 70 3.37 -8.43 -6.16
C GLU A 70 2.39 -7.29 -6.43
N ASP A 71 1.13 -7.65 -6.68
CA ASP A 71 0.10 -6.66 -6.95
C ASP A 71 -0.16 -5.79 -5.71
N GLY A 72 -0.15 -4.46 -5.89
CA GLY A 72 -0.24 -3.51 -4.77
C GLY A 72 1.10 -3.11 -4.14
N TRP A 73 2.23 -3.52 -4.72
CA TRP A 73 3.56 -3.25 -4.18
C TRP A 73 4.47 -2.50 -5.16
N SER A 74 5.36 -1.69 -4.59
CA SER A 74 6.45 -1.03 -5.29
C SER A 74 7.77 -1.41 -4.64
N CYS A 75 8.63 -2.11 -5.38
CA CYS A 75 9.96 -2.51 -4.94
C CYS A 75 11.04 -1.63 -5.59
N ILE A 76 11.89 -1.03 -4.75
CA ILE A 76 13.04 -0.24 -5.19
C ILE A 76 14.33 -0.88 -4.71
N LEU A 77 15.41 -0.75 -5.50
CA LEU A 77 16.74 -1.22 -5.11
C LEU A 77 17.12 -0.70 -3.73
N GLY A 78 17.51 -1.62 -2.85
CA GLY A 78 17.91 -1.29 -1.49
C GLY A 78 19.16 -0.43 -1.43
N PRO A 79 19.36 0.32 -0.33
CA PRO A 79 20.52 1.19 -0.18
C PRO A 79 21.82 0.40 0.05
N GLY A 80 22.91 0.86 -0.57
CA GLY A 80 24.28 0.54 -0.16
C GLY A 80 24.77 -0.86 -0.49
N GLN A 81 25.03 -1.14 -1.77
CA GLN A 81 25.58 -2.41 -2.30
C GLN A 81 24.79 -3.69 -1.95
N SER A 82 23.77 -3.61 -1.09
CA SER A 82 22.72 -4.62 -0.97
C SER A 82 21.97 -4.63 -2.29
N LEU A 83 21.99 -5.77 -2.97
CA LEU A 83 21.25 -5.97 -4.21
C LEU A 83 19.82 -6.46 -3.92
N SER A 84 19.42 -6.56 -2.66
CA SER A 84 18.01 -6.77 -2.29
C SER A 84 17.21 -5.46 -2.35
N ASP A 85 16.03 -5.53 -2.94
CA ASP A 85 15.01 -4.51 -2.96
C ASP A 85 14.37 -4.30 -1.58
N THR A 86 13.84 -3.09 -1.40
CA THR A 86 12.89 -2.76 -0.35
C THR A 86 11.52 -2.56 -1.00
N CYS A 87 10.54 -3.37 -0.60
CA CYS A 87 9.18 -3.28 -1.09
C CYS A 87 8.27 -2.51 -0.14
N GLN A 88 7.40 -1.68 -0.69
CA GLN A 88 6.40 -0.91 0.05
C GLN A 88 5.04 -1.02 -0.63
N ALA A 89 3.99 -1.17 0.19
CA ALA A 89 2.60 -1.09 -0.25
C ALA A 89 2.32 0.25 -0.96
N ILE A 90 1.58 0.21 -2.07
CA ILE A 90 1.25 1.38 -2.87
C ILE A 90 -0.05 1.98 -2.36
N CYS A 91 0.08 3.03 -1.57
CA CYS A 91 -1.11 3.78 -1.16
C CYS A 91 -1.81 4.47 -2.34
N GLY A 92 -3.13 4.34 -2.41
CA GLY A 92 -4.01 4.94 -3.40
C GLY A 92 -4.16 4.12 -4.68
N ASP A 93 -3.82 2.83 -4.66
CA ASP A 93 -4.01 1.92 -5.79
C ASP A 93 -5.33 1.13 -5.74
N GLY A 94 -6.10 1.34 -4.66
CA GLY A 94 -7.39 0.72 -4.40
C GLY A 94 -7.31 -0.67 -3.77
N LYS A 95 -6.14 -1.11 -3.30
CA LYS A 95 -5.94 -2.38 -2.61
C LYS A 95 -5.48 -2.12 -1.18
N ILE A 96 -5.76 -3.07 -0.31
CA ILE A 96 -5.20 -3.05 1.05
C ILE A 96 -4.26 -4.25 1.13
N VAL A 97 -2.96 -3.98 1.16
CA VAL A 97 -1.91 -4.98 1.36
C VAL A 97 -1.05 -4.64 2.58
N ALA A 98 -0.46 -5.67 3.19
CA ALA A 98 0.39 -5.56 4.39
C ALA A 98 -0.19 -4.69 5.51
N SER A 99 0.39 -3.49 5.74
CA SER A 99 0.09 -2.62 6.87
C SER A 99 -0.89 -1.47 6.56
N GLU A 100 -1.47 -1.45 5.37
CA GLU A 100 -2.46 -0.43 5.01
C GLU A 100 -3.72 -0.57 5.87
N GLY A 101 -4.18 0.54 6.45
CA GLY A 101 -5.41 0.59 7.24
C GLY A 101 -6.64 0.92 6.38
N CYS A 102 -6.42 1.51 5.22
CA CYS A 102 -7.41 1.85 4.19
C CYS A 102 -6.68 2.04 2.86
N ASP A 103 -7.44 2.03 1.77
CA ASP A 103 -7.05 2.59 0.48
C ASP A 103 -8.36 2.95 -0.23
N ASP A 104 -8.58 4.23 -0.51
CA ASP A 104 -9.80 4.74 -1.16
C ASP A 104 -9.61 5.04 -2.65
N GLY A 105 -8.52 4.52 -3.23
CA GLY A 105 -8.17 4.67 -4.64
C GLY A 105 -7.45 5.98 -4.97
N ASN A 106 -7.02 6.75 -3.96
CA ASN A 106 -6.24 7.96 -4.18
C ASN A 106 -5.29 8.30 -3.00
N LYS A 107 -4.56 9.41 -3.11
CA LYS A 107 -3.61 9.90 -2.07
C LYS A 107 -4.04 11.25 -1.46
N GLY A 108 -5.32 11.58 -1.61
CA GLY A 108 -5.95 12.73 -0.99
C GLY A 108 -5.88 12.62 0.53
N THR A 109 -6.15 13.74 1.18
CA THR A 109 -6.36 13.78 2.63
C THR A 109 -7.66 14.53 2.85
N GLY A 110 -8.42 14.17 3.88
CA GLY A 110 -9.75 14.71 4.18
C GLY A 110 -10.89 13.98 3.47
N ASP A 111 -10.62 12.88 2.79
CA ASP A 111 -11.58 11.97 2.14
C ASP A 111 -11.71 10.62 2.86
N GLY A 112 -11.03 10.45 3.99
CA GLY A 112 -11.16 9.33 4.90
C GLY A 112 -10.02 8.33 4.87
N CYS A 113 -9.13 8.40 3.88
CA CYS A 113 -7.88 7.67 3.85
C CYS A 113 -6.71 8.62 3.61
N SER A 114 -5.72 8.66 4.51
CA SER A 114 -4.59 9.58 4.38
C SER A 114 -3.65 9.18 3.23
N ASP A 115 -2.75 10.09 2.84
CA ASP A 115 -1.63 9.88 1.90
C ASP A 115 -0.65 8.73 2.27
N SER A 116 -0.81 8.19 3.47
CA SER A 116 -0.04 7.15 4.12
C SER A 116 -0.90 5.94 4.48
N CYS A 117 -2.10 5.86 3.87
CA CYS A 117 -3.06 4.77 3.96
C CYS A 117 -3.46 4.42 5.40
N LYS A 118 -3.70 5.48 6.19
CA LYS A 118 -4.28 5.39 7.52
C LYS A 118 -5.68 5.97 7.49
N VAL A 119 -6.62 5.26 8.10
CA VAL A 119 -8.00 5.75 8.24
C VAL A 119 -7.95 7.07 8.99
N GLU A 120 -8.57 8.09 8.40
CA GLU A 120 -8.67 9.40 9.02
C GLU A 120 -9.72 9.37 10.14
N ARG A 121 -9.54 10.20 11.16
CA ARG A 121 -10.45 10.23 12.30
C ARG A 121 -11.85 10.68 11.85
N GLY A 122 -12.90 10.00 12.32
CA GLY A 122 -14.29 10.27 11.91
C GLY A 122 -14.72 9.51 10.64
N TRP A 123 -13.84 8.68 10.07
CA TRP A 123 -14.12 7.95 8.83
C TRP A 123 -14.09 6.44 9.01
N GLY A 124 -14.81 5.74 8.13
CA GLY A 124 -14.74 4.29 7.96
C GLY A 124 -14.54 3.93 6.49
N CYS A 125 -13.59 3.02 6.24
CA CYS A 125 -13.24 2.54 4.91
C CYS A 125 -13.54 1.02 4.82
N PRO A 126 -14.82 0.61 4.73
CA PRO A 126 -15.20 -0.80 4.80
C PRO A 126 -14.88 -1.58 3.52
N THR A 127 -14.53 -0.91 2.43
CA THR A 127 -14.27 -1.54 1.13
C THR A 127 -13.04 -0.90 0.50
N PRO A 128 -11.96 -1.65 0.26
CA PRO A 128 -10.79 -1.17 -0.48
C PRO A 128 -11.15 -0.61 -1.86
N GLY A 129 -10.49 0.46 -2.26
CA GLY A 129 -10.66 1.12 -3.56
C GLY A 129 -11.98 1.86 -3.75
N LEU A 130 -12.80 1.98 -2.71
CA LEU A 130 -13.99 2.83 -2.71
C LEU A 130 -13.77 4.02 -1.76
N PRO A 131 -14.39 5.18 -2.07
CA PRO A 131 -14.38 6.32 -1.16
C PRO A 131 -14.79 5.91 0.24
N CYS A 132 -14.02 6.33 1.24
CA CYS A 132 -14.40 6.16 2.62
C CYS A 132 -15.69 6.95 2.91
N LYS A 133 -16.40 6.54 3.95
CA LYS A 133 -17.65 7.18 4.37
C LYS A 133 -17.67 7.37 5.87
N VAL A 134 -18.46 8.34 6.32
CA VAL A 134 -18.82 8.46 7.72
C VAL A 134 -19.73 7.26 8.07
N PRO A 135 -19.35 6.37 8.99
CA PRO A 135 -20.19 5.29 9.47
C PRO A 135 -21.44 5.83 10.18
N GLU A 136 -22.54 5.09 10.10
CA GLU A 136 -23.73 5.35 10.92
C GLU A 136 -23.33 5.24 12.40
N GLY A 137 -23.37 6.37 13.13
CA GLY A 137 -23.02 6.44 14.56
C GLY A 137 -21.74 7.20 14.92
N LEU A 138 -21.07 7.85 13.97
CA LEU A 138 -20.03 8.85 14.28
C LEU A 138 -20.58 10.27 14.43
N CYS A 139 -21.85 10.49 14.13
CA CYS A 139 -22.50 11.74 14.47
C CYS A 139 -22.46 11.98 15.98
N GLY A 140 -22.11 13.19 16.38
CA GLY A 140 -21.94 13.60 17.76
C GLY A 140 -20.55 13.27 18.32
N ASP A 141 -19.55 13.00 17.48
CA ASP A 141 -18.17 12.78 17.92
C ASP A 141 -17.35 14.08 18.00
N GLY A 142 -17.96 15.20 17.63
CA GLY A 142 -17.39 16.54 17.63
C GLY A 142 -16.57 16.86 16.39
N LEU A 143 -16.64 16.05 15.32
CA LEU A 143 -15.94 16.27 14.05
C LEU A 143 -16.93 16.28 12.89
N ARG A 144 -17.06 17.42 12.21
CA ARG A 144 -17.83 17.54 10.97
C ARG A 144 -16.98 17.06 9.80
N VAL A 145 -17.17 15.81 9.37
CA VAL A 145 -16.43 15.19 8.28
C VAL A 145 -17.34 14.62 7.19
N GLY A 146 -16.80 14.46 5.98
CA GLY A 146 -17.50 13.84 4.85
C GLY A 146 -18.84 14.49 4.52
N SER A 147 -19.93 13.73 4.66
CA SER A 147 -21.29 14.16 4.30
C SER A 147 -22.05 14.88 5.41
N GLU A 148 -21.44 15.10 6.57
CA GLU A 148 -22.08 15.77 7.70
C GLU A 148 -22.34 17.25 7.38
N GLN A 149 -23.57 17.69 7.67
CA GLN A 149 -23.93 19.10 7.54
C GLN A 149 -23.53 19.87 8.80
N CYS A 150 -23.55 19.20 9.95
CA CYS A 150 -23.13 19.67 11.26
C CYS A 150 -22.66 18.47 12.10
N ASP A 151 -21.95 18.74 13.19
CA ASP A 151 -21.71 17.83 14.32
C ASP A 151 -21.46 18.72 15.55
N ASP A 152 -22.39 18.81 16.49
CA ASP A 152 -22.27 19.65 17.69
C ASP A 152 -21.76 18.88 18.93
N GLY A 153 -21.26 17.66 18.72
CA GLY A 153 -20.59 16.87 19.75
C GLY A 153 -21.51 16.00 20.60
N ASP A 154 -22.80 15.87 20.23
CA ASP A 154 -23.67 14.83 20.75
C ASP A 154 -24.74 14.39 19.71
N ILE A 155 -25.69 13.54 20.13
CA ILE A 155 -26.74 12.98 19.26
C ILE A 155 -28.14 13.39 19.72
N SER A 156 -28.25 14.51 20.43
CA SER A 156 -29.52 15.05 20.88
C SER A 156 -30.19 15.78 19.72
N ASP A 157 -31.49 15.57 19.53
CA ASP A 157 -32.24 16.43 18.61
C ASP A 157 -32.72 17.68 19.38
N GLY A 158 -32.80 18.83 18.71
CA GLY A 158 -33.37 20.08 19.20
C GLY A 158 -32.37 21.17 19.64
N ASP A 159 -31.08 20.95 19.47
CA ASP A 159 -29.95 21.86 19.76
C ASP A 159 -29.28 22.44 18.52
N GLY A 160 -29.82 22.13 17.34
CA GLY A 160 -29.39 22.68 16.06
C GLY A 160 -28.67 21.69 15.15
N CYS A 161 -28.15 20.58 15.68
CA CYS A 161 -27.68 19.45 14.87
C CYS A 161 -28.40 18.16 15.26
N SER A 162 -29.15 17.57 14.33
CA SER A 162 -29.86 16.32 14.62
C SER A 162 -28.90 15.14 14.87
N SER A 163 -29.42 14.08 15.49
CA SER A 163 -28.76 12.77 15.65
C SER A 163 -28.27 12.09 14.36
N LEU A 164 -28.59 12.66 13.19
CA LEU A 164 -28.16 12.24 11.86
C LEU A 164 -27.18 13.23 11.21
N CYS A 165 -26.67 14.21 11.97
CA CYS A 165 -25.73 15.23 11.54
C CYS A 165 -26.25 16.09 10.39
N VAL A 166 -27.56 16.34 10.43
CA VAL A 166 -28.31 17.25 9.56
C VAL A 166 -28.69 18.49 10.36
N VAL A 167 -28.45 19.67 9.78
CA VAL A 167 -28.81 20.95 10.40
C VAL A 167 -30.31 21.02 10.61
N GLU A 168 -30.73 21.33 11.83
CA GLU A 168 -32.14 21.40 12.16
C GLU A 168 -32.82 22.64 11.58
N SER A 169 -34.12 22.53 11.32
CA SER A 169 -34.89 23.62 10.72
C SER A 169 -34.91 24.86 11.61
N GLY A 170 -34.43 25.99 11.07
CA GLY A 170 -34.40 27.26 11.79
C GLY A 170 -33.09 27.54 12.54
N TRP A 171 -32.09 26.69 12.38
CA TRP A 171 -30.75 26.85 12.95
C TRP A 171 -29.71 27.20 11.89
N THR A 172 -28.61 27.83 12.31
CA THR A 172 -27.40 28.03 11.50
C THR A 172 -26.22 27.47 12.28
N CYS A 173 -25.44 26.59 11.64
CA CYS A 173 -24.27 25.98 12.25
C CYS A 173 -22.98 26.56 11.64
N HIS A 174 -21.99 26.82 12.50
CA HIS A 174 -20.68 27.32 12.12
C HIS A 174 -19.60 26.34 12.57
N GLU A 175 -18.52 26.22 11.82
CA GLU A 175 -17.39 25.39 12.25
C GLU A 175 -16.75 25.93 13.53
N ASN A 176 -16.46 25.03 14.44
CA ASN A 176 -15.83 25.34 15.72
C ASN A 176 -14.30 25.04 15.66
N PRO A 177 -13.50 25.48 16.65
CA PRO A 177 -12.05 25.25 16.66
C PRO A 177 -11.60 23.78 16.78
N HIS A 178 -12.54 22.85 16.96
CA HIS A 178 -12.31 21.42 17.12
C HIS A 178 -12.73 20.61 15.90
N ASN A 179 -12.94 21.27 14.75
CA ASN A 179 -13.39 20.69 13.48
C ASN A 179 -14.83 20.13 13.53
N GLY A 180 -15.58 20.37 14.60
CA GLY A 180 -17.03 20.17 14.65
C GLY A 180 -17.78 21.45 14.30
N THR A 181 -19.01 21.55 14.76
CA THR A 181 -19.85 22.75 14.63
C THR A 181 -20.41 23.23 15.94
N THR A 182 -20.91 24.46 15.91
CA THR A 182 -21.77 25.02 16.96
C THR A 182 -22.96 25.65 16.26
N CYS A 183 -24.17 25.35 16.73
CA CYS A 183 -25.41 25.76 16.10
C CYS A 183 -26.14 26.82 16.94
N GLU A 184 -26.69 27.83 16.27
CA GLU A 184 -27.44 28.91 16.91
C GLU A 184 -28.68 29.31 16.09
N VAL A 185 -29.65 29.93 16.75
CA VAL A 185 -30.82 30.49 16.08
C VAL A 185 -30.46 31.83 15.41
N PRO A 186 -30.93 32.12 14.18
CA PRO A 186 -30.64 33.37 13.50
C PRO A 186 -31.09 34.59 14.32
N GLY A 187 -30.14 35.41 14.77
CA GLY A 187 -30.40 36.67 15.50
C GLY A 187 -30.34 36.58 17.03
N GLY A 188 -29.71 35.54 17.57
CA GLY A 188 -29.35 35.38 18.99
C GLY A 188 -28.13 36.18 19.43
#